data_AF-A0A4Q3FQX4-F1
#
_entry.id   AF-A0A4Q3FQX4-F1
#
_cell.length_a   1.000
_cell.length_b   1.000
_cell.length_c   1.000
_cell.angle_alpha   90.00
_cell.angle_beta   90.00
_cell.angle_gamma   90.00
#
_symmetry.space_group_name_H-M   'P 1'
#
loop_
_entity.id
_entity.type
_entity.pdbx_description
1 polymer ?
#
loop_
_entity_poly.entity_id
_entity_poly.type
_entity_poly.pdbx_seq_one_letter_code
_entity_poly.pdbx_strand_id
1 'polypeptide(L)'
;MYRYDEFDAAFVAGRTAQFADQVNRRLSGELSEEQFRPLRLMNGLYLQLHAYMLRVAVPYGTLSSKQMRKLAHIARVYDRGYGHFTTRQNIQYNWPKLKDIPIILDELASVEMHAIQTSGNCIRNVTTDQFAGAAADEIIDPRPVAEILRQWSSLHPEFSYLPRKFKIAITGAPQDRAAIRFHDIGLQAAVNGAGEIGWEVWVGGGLGRTPMIAKLINSFVPNEHLLAYLESIMRVYNRYGRRDNKYKARIKILVHEEGLETIKGQVEAEFAEVRGGVLALPSEEVDRISAYFALPDFAAQTLTKIDVAYESIIDPAYGRWLDNNINAHAQPG
;
A
#
# COMPACT_ATOMS: atom_id res chain seq x y z
N MET A 1 -3.25 7.94 -12.96
CA MET A 1 -3.10 6.56 -12.48
C MET A 1 -2.04 5.86 -13.30
N TYR A 2 -1.15 5.11 -12.64
CA TYR A 2 -0.15 4.27 -13.29
C TYR A 2 -0.80 3.28 -14.27
N ARG A 3 -0.20 3.12 -15.45
CA ARG A 3 -0.60 2.16 -16.47
C ARG A 3 0.53 1.17 -16.67
N TYR A 4 0.20 -0.09 -16.88
CA TYR A 4 1.20 -1.13 -17.04
C TYR A 4 1.87 -0.98 -18.39
N ASP A 5 3.19 -1.05 -18.39
CA ASP A 5 3.95 -1.29 -19.60
C ASP A 5 4.00 -2.78 -19.93
N GLU A 6 4.72 -3.14 -21.00
CA GLU A 6 4.87 -4.53 -21.42
C GLU A 6 5.57 -5.39 -20.36
N PHE A 7 6.49 -4.80 -19.58
CA PHE A 7 7.19 -5.49 -18.51
C PHE A 7 6.25 -5.80 -17.34
N ASP A 8 5.47 -4.82 -16.89
CA ASP A 8 4.45 -5.00 -15.84
C ASP A 8 3.41 -6.06 -16.25
N ALA A 9 2.93 -6.00 -17.49
CA ALA A 9 1.96 -6.95 -18.01
C ALA A 9 2.54 -8.37 -18.09
N ALA A 10 3.74 -8.53 -18.64
CA ALA A 10 4.43 -9.81 -18.71
C ALA A 10 4.73 -10.37 -17.32
N PHE A 11 5.13 -9.51 -16.37
CA PHE A 11 5.34 -9.87 -14.98
C PHE A 11 4.07 -10.45 -14.35
N VAL A 12 2.95 -9.73 -14.41
CA VAL A 12 1.68 -10.20 -13.83
C VAL A 12 1.17 -11.46 -14.53
N ALA A 13 1.29 -11.57 -15.85
CA ALA A 13 0.93 -12.76 -16.59
C ALA A 13 1.78 -13.98 -16.17
N GLY A 14 3.10 -13.83 -16.10
CA GLY A 14 4.01 -14.89 -15.63
C GLY A 14 3.72 -15.33 -14.20
N ARG A 15 3.37 -14.38 -13.32
CA ARG A 15 2.94 -14.69 -11.94
C ARG A 15 1.63 -15.46 -11.90
N THR A 16 0.68 -15.11 -12.75
CA THR A 16 -0.61 -15.80 -12.84
C THR A 16 -0.43 -17.22 -13.36
N ALA A 17 0.35 -17.41 -14.43
CA ALA A 17 0.70 -18.72 -14.97
C ALA A 17 1.42 -19.60 -13.92
N GLN A 18 2.38 -19.05 -13.17
CA GLN A 18 3.03 -19.78 -12.09
C GLN A 18 2.03 -20.23 -11.02
N PHE A 19 1.12 -19.36 -10.60
CA PHE A 19 0.16 -19.72 -9.57
C PHE A 19 -0.90 -20.71 -10.10
N ALA A 20 -1.24 -20.66 -11.39
CA ALA A 20 -2.10 -21.65 -12.04
C ALA A 20 -1.51 -23.06 -11.95
N ASP A 21 -0.21 -23.22 -12.25
CA ASP A 21 0.50 -24.50 -12.05
C ASP A 21 0.43 -24.97 -10.59
N GLN A 22 0.70 -24.07 -9.64
CA GLN A 22 0.65 -24.39 -8.21
C GLN A 22 -0.76 -24.81 -7.74
N VAL A 23 -1.81 -24.19 -8.29
CA VAL A 23 -3.20 -24.59 -8.05
C VAL A 23 -3.48 -25.97 -8.64
N ASN A 24 -3.05 -26.25 -9.87
CA ASN A 24 -3.22 -27.55 -10.51
C ASN A 24 -2.56 -28.67 -9.71
N ARG A 25 -1.32 -28.47 -9.26
CA ARG A 25 -0.58 -29.42 -8.42
C ARG A 25 -1.23 -29.60 -7.05
N ARG A 26 -1.86 -28.56 -6.50
CA ARG A 26 -2.67 -28.68 -5.28
C ARG A 26 -3.93 -29.51 -5.51
N LEU A 27 -4.57 -29.38 -6.67
CA LEU A 27 -5.78 -30.13 -7.04
C LEU A 27 -5.47 -31.59 -7.38
N SER A 28 -4.32 -31.88 -8.01
CA SER A 28 -3.88 -33.26 -8.31
C SER A 28 -3.39 -34.02 -7.07
N GLY A 29 -3.04 -33.30 -5.99
CA GLY A 29 -2.50 -33.87 -4.76
C GLY A 29 -0.98 -33.91 -4.69
N GLU A 30 -0.27 -33.45 -5.72
CA GLU A 30 1.20 -33.31 -5.72
C GLU A 30 1.70 -32.29 -4.70
N LEU A 31 0.92 -31.25 -4.40
CA LEU A 31 1.18 -30.30 -3.33
C LEU A 31 0.22 -30.54 -2.17
N SER A 32 0.77 -30.80 -0.99
CA SER A 32 -0.01 -30.81 0.25
C SER A 32 -0.52 -29.40 0.59
N GLU A 33 -1.55 -29.29 1.44
CA GLU A 33 -2.02 -27.97 1.91
C GLU A 33 -0.93 -27.22 2.67
N GLU A 34 -0.05 -27.92 3.39
CA GLU A 34 1.05 -27.28 4.11
C GLU A 34 2.08 -26.65 3.17
N GLN A 35 2.43 -27.35 2.08
CA GLN A 35 3.33 -26.85 1.04
C GLN A 35 2.67 -25.73 0.21
N PHE A 36 1.37 -25.84 -0.05
CA PHE A 36 0.61 -24.86 -0.81
C PHE A 36 0.33 -23.58 -0.02
N ARG A 37 0.20 -23.67 1.31
CA ARG A 37 -0.10 -22.54 2.21
C ARG A 37 0.77 -21.29 1.95
N PRO A 38 2.12 -21.34 1.95
CA PRO A 38 2.93 -20.15 1.67
C PRO A 38 2.67 -19.58 0.26
N LEU A 39 2.50 -20.45 -0.74
CA LEU A 39 2.27 -20.08 -2.15
C LEU A 39 0.95 -19.33 -2.33
N ARG A 40 -0.16 -19.88 -1.80
CA ARG A 40 -1.48 -19.26 -1.89
C ARG A 40 -1.57 -17.96 -1.10
N LEU A 41 -0.89 -17.88 0.05
CA LEU A 41 -0.85 -16.65 0.84
C LEU A 41 -0.03 -15.56 0.13
N MET A 42 0.97 -15.86 -0.69
CA MET A 42 1.63 -14.84 -1.51
C MET A 42 0.74 -14.33 -2.65
N ASN A 43 -0.30 -15.06 -3.03
CA ASN A 43 -1.27 -14.68 -4.06
C ASN A 43 -2.63 -14.25 -3.47
N GLY A 44 -2.65 -13.84 -2.20
CA GLY A 44 -3.86 -13.27 -1.59
C GLY A 44 -4.95 -14.26 -1.22
N LEU A 45 -4.70 -15.57 -1.34
CA LEU A 45 -5.69 -16.61 -1.19
C LEU A 45 -5.64 -17.25 0.21
N TYR A 46 -6.63 -16.94 1.04
CA TYR A 46 -6.80 -17.46 2.40
C TYR A 46 -7.81 -18.61 2.40
N LEU A 47 -7.48 -19.73 3.04
CA LEU A 47 -8.47 -20.76 3.35
C LEU A 47 -9.22 -20.36 4.62
N GLN A 48 -10.54 -20.16 4.49
CA GLN A 48 -11.49 -20.03 5.59
C GLN A 48 -12.14 -21.40 5.87
N LEU A 49 -13.00 -21.49 6.87
CA LEU A 49 -13.63 -22.76 7.27
C LEU A 49 -14.40 -23.45 6.13
N HIS A 50 -15.04 -22.66 5.25
CA HIS A 50 -15.95 -23.19 4.23
C HIS A 50 -15.55 -22.83 2.78
N ALA A 51 -14.62 -21.90 2.58
CA ALA A 51 -14.29 -21.36 1.27
C ALA A 51 -12.92 -20.66 1.26
N TYR A 52 -12.48 -20.24 0.08
CA TYR A 52 -11.33 -19.38 -0.03
C TYR A 52 -11.74 -17.91 -0.05
N MET A 53 -10.98 -17.07 0.65
CA MET A 53 -11.02 -15.63 0.48
C MET A 53 -9.86 -15.17 -0.40
N LEU A 54 -10.17 -14.52 -1.51
CA LEU A 54 -9.21 -13.87 -2.41
C LEU A 54 -9.17 -12.38 -2.11
N ARG A 55 -7.98 -11.87 -1.78
CA ARG A 55 -7.72 -10.43 -1.64
C ARG A 55 -7.05 -9.89 -2.91
N VAL A 56 -7.70 -8.95 -3.56
CA VAL A 56 -7.17 -8.23 -4.72
C VAL A 56 -6.44 -6.97 -4.25
N ALA A 57 -5.29 -6.68 -4.86
CA ALA A 57 -4.52 -5.46 -4.58
C ALA A 57 -5.20 -4.26 -5.26
N VAL A 58 -5.29 -3.17 -4.52
CA VAL A 58 -5.67 -1.85 -5.04
C VAL A 58 -4.57 -0.89 -4.61
N PRO A 59 -3.49 -0.75 -5.41
CA PRO A 59 -2.38 0.13 -5.11
C PRO A 59 -2.86 1.53 -4.71
N TYR A 60 -2.39 2.02 -3.55
CA TYR A 60 -2.69 3.37 -3.01
C TYR A 60 -4.17 3.77 -3.12
N GLY A 61 -5.08 2.81 -3.04
CA GLY A 61 -6.53 3.03 -3.07
C GLY A 61 -7.11 3.61 -4.35
N THR A 62 -6.36 3.64 -5.45
CA THR A 62 -6.78 4.28 -6.70
C THR A 62 -7.33 3.25 -7.69
N LEU A 63 -8.52 3.49 -8.27
CA LEU A 63 -9.19 2.59 -9.22
C LEU A 63 -9.81 3.36 -10.39
N SER A 64 -9.78 2.76 -11.57
CA SER A 64 -10.48 3.26 -12.76
C SER A 64 -11.89 2.68 -12.85
N SER A 65 -12.75 3.30 -13.65
CA SER A 65 -14.08 2.76 -13.94
C SER A 65 -14.02 1.37 -14.61
N LYS A 66 -13.02 1.13 -15.47
CA LYS A 66 -12.76 -0.18 -16.09
C LYS A 66 -12.44 -1.25 -15.04
N GLN A 67 -11.53 -0.94 -14.12
CA GLN A 67 -11.17 -1.84 -13.01
C GLN A 67 -12.37 -2.10 -12.10
N MET A 68 -13.13 -1.07 -11.72
CA MET A 68 -14.33 -1.24 -10.89
C MET A 68 -15.39 -2.14 -11.56
N ARG A 69 -15.61 -2.01 -12.88
CA ARG A 69 -16.51 -2.90 -13.63
C ARG A 69 -16.02 -4.35 -13.62
N LYS A 70 -14.71 -4.58 -13.73
CA LYS A 70 -14.14 -5.93 -13.64
C LYS A 70 -14.27 -6.53 -12.24
N LEU A 71 -14.01 -5.75 -11.19
CA LEU A 71 -14.26 -6.18 -9.80
C LEU A 71 -15.74 -6.55 -9.59
N ALA A 72 -16.67 -5.77 -10.14
CA ALA A 72 -18.10 -6.08 -10.05
C ALA A 72 -18.46 -7.36 -10.83
N HIS A 73 -17.81 -7.61 -11.98
CA HIS A 73 -17.96 -8.87 -12.71
C HIS A 73 -17.50 -10.06 -11.87
N ILE A 74 -16.30 -9.98 -11.28
CA ILE A 74 -15.75 -11.04 -10.43
C ILE A 74 -16.68 -11.36 -9.26
N ALA A 75 -17.24 -10.32 -8.64
CA ALA A 75 -18.21 -10.45 -7.55
C ALA A 75 -19.44 -11.29 -7.97
N ARG A 76 -19.99 -11.02 -9.16
CA ARG A 76 -21.21 -11.69 -9.66
C ARG A 76 -20.96 -13.11 -10.14
N VAL A 77 -19.79 -13.37 -10.74
CA VAL A 77 -19.49 -14.64 -11.41
C VAL A 77 -18.85 -15.66 -10.46
N TYR A 78 -17.90 -15.23 -9.64
CA TYR A 78 -17.09 -16.13 -8.82
C TYR A 78 -17.32 -16.00 -7.31
N ASP A 79 -18.14 -15.04 -6.90
CA ASP A 79 -18.55 -14.84 -5.51
C ASP A 79 -20.09 -14.81 -5.44
N ARG A 80 -20.67 -14.08 -4.50
CA ARG A 80 -22.12 -14.01 -4.23
C ARG A 80 -22.73 -12.65 -4.59
N GLY A 81 -22.14 -11.95 -5.56
CA GLY A 81 -22.61 -10.65 -6.03
C GLY A 81 -22.10 -9.45 -5.23
N TYR A 82 -21.20 -9.64 -4.26
CA TYR A 82 -20.63 -8.56 -3.45
C TYR A 82 -19.13 -8.76 -3.19
N GLY A 83 -18.46 -7.68 -2.78
CA GLY A 83 -17.08 -7.69 -2.32
C GLY A 83 -16.92 -6.69 -1.17
N HIS A 84 -15.83 -6.80 -0.40
CA HIS A 84 -15.60 -5.94 0.75
C HIS A 84 -14.33 -5.11 0.56
N PHE A 85 -14.47 -3.79 0.58
CA PHE A 85 -13.32 -2.92 0.75
C PHE A 85 -12.73 -3.09 2.15
N THR A 86 -11.41 -3.10 2.18
CA THR A 86 -10.64 -3.33 3.40
C THR A 86 -10.17 -2.02 3.98
N THR A 87 -9.81 -2.02 5.26
CA THR A 87 -9.14 -0.90 5.93
C THR A 87 -7.73 -0.59 5.39
N ARG A 88 -7.32 -1.25 4.30
CA ARG A 88 -6.08 -0.97 3.55
C ARG A 88 -6.36 -0.77 2.06
N GLN A 89 -7.56 -0.30 1.74
CA GLN A 89 -7.98 0.13 0.41
C GLN A 89 -8.07 -0.99 -0.66
N ASN A 90 -7.64 -2.21 -0.34
CA ASN A 90 -7.87 -3.41 -1.15
C ASN A 90 -9.35 -3.84 -1.13
N ILE A 91 -9.70 -4.82 -1.97
CA ILE A 91 -11.01 -5.51 -1.98
C ILE A 91 -10.86 -7.02 -1.74
N GLN A 92 -11.86 -7.65 -1.11
CA GLN A 92 -11.89 -9.09 -0.83
C GLN A 92 -13.18 -9.77 -1.28
N TYR A 93 -13.03 -10.98 -1.83
CA TYR A 93 -14.07 -11.96 -2.18
C TYR A 93 -13.92 -13.19 -1.29
N ASN A 94 -14.98 -13.74 -0.74
CA ASN A 94 -14.94 -14.79 0.29
C ASN A 94 -15.43 -16.17 -0.18
N TRP A 95 -16.00 -16.27 -1.37
CA TRP A 95 -16.57 -17.51 -1.91
C TRP A 95 -15.94 -18.07 -3.21
N PRO A 96 -14.83 -17.55 -3.77
CA PRO A 96 -14.17 -18.19 -4.91
C PRO A 96 -13.78 -19.65 -4.63
N LYS A 97 -13.98 -20.51 -5.64
CA LYS A 97 -13.50 -21.89 -5.61
C LYS A 97 -12.04 -21.92 -6.06
N LEU A 98 -11.24 -22.82 -5.47
CA LEU A 98 -9.80 -22.94 -5.77
C LEU A 98 -9.52 -23.08 -7.28
N LYS A 99 -10.30 -23.91 -7.97
CA LYS A 99 -10.15 -24.17 -9.42
C LYS A 99 -10.40 -22.94 -10.30
N ASP A 100 -11.16 -21.96 -9.81
CA ASP A 100 -11.54 -20.76 -10.57
C ASP A 100 -10.55 -19.61 -10.30
N ILE A 101 -9.66 -19.74 -9.30
CA ILE A 101 -8.71 -18.67 -8.94
C ILE A 101 -7.78 -18.28 -10.10
N PRO A 102 -7.18 -19.21 -10.86
CA PRO A 102 -6.34 -18.83 -12.00
C PRO A 102 -7.10 -17.97 -13.02
N ILE A 103 -8.35 -18.32 -13.32
CA ILE A 103 -9.21 -17.58 -14.26
C ILE A 103 -9.50 -16.18 -13.73
N ILE A 104 -9.82 -16.04 -12.44
CA ILE A 104 -10.03 -14.73 -11.80
C ILE A 104 -8.78 -13.86 -11.93
N LEU A 105 -7.59 -14.42 -11.72
CA LEU A 105 -6.34 -13.67 -11.81
C LEU A 105 -6.02 -13.23 -13.25
N ASP A 106 -6.28 -14.08 -14.26
CA ASP A 106 -6.15 -13.70 -15.67
C ASP A 106 -7.12 -12.56 -16.03
N GLU A 107 -8.35 -12.65 -15.53
CA GLU A 107 -9.35 -11.60 -15.72
C GLU A 107 -8.96 -10.26 -15.04
N LEU A 108 -8.34 -10.32 -13.87
CA LEU A 108 -7.79 -9.13 -13.20
C LEU A 108 -6.60 -8.56 -13.99
N ALA A 109 -5.72 -9.41 -14.50
CA ALA A 109 -4.58 -9.00 -15.30
C ALA A 109 -5.01 -8.23 -16.57
N SER A 110 -6.14 -8.60 -17.18
CA SER A 110 -6.71 -7.90 -18.36
C SER A 110 -7.09 -6.42 -18.11
N VAL A 111 -7.14 -6.00 -16.84
CA VAL A 111 -7.44 -4.64 -16.42
C VAL A 111 -6.36 -4.07 -15.48
N GLU A 112 -5.14 -4.59 -15.56
CA GLU A 112 -3.97 -4.10 -14.82
C GLU A 112 -4.15 -4.25 -13.29
N MET A 113 -4.72 -5.39 -12.85
CA MET A 113 -4.90 -5.71 -11.44
C MET A 113 -4.30 -7.08 -11.09
N HIS A 114 -3.92 -7.27 -9.82
CA HIS A 114 -3.33 -8.51 -9.32
C HIS A 114 -3.68 -8.81 -7.86
N ALA A 115 -3.33 -10.00 -7.38
CA ALA A 115 -3.44 -10.40 -5.96
C ALA A 115 -2.08 -10.63 -5.26
N ILE A 116 -0.97 -10.36 -5.98
CA ILE A 116 0.41 -10.54 -5.51
C ILE A 116 0.64 -9.79 -4.19
N GLN A 117 1.26 -10.48 -3.22
CA GLN A 117 1.70 -9.98 -1.91
C GLN A 117 0.61 -9.30 -1.06
N THR A 118 -0.67 -9.59 -1.30
CA THR A 118 -1.76 -9.07 -0.47
C THR A 118 -1.93 -9.84 0.86
N SER A 119 -1.13 -10.88 1.07
CA SER A 119 -1.11 -11.77 2.24
C SER A 119 0.32 -12.25 2.55
N GLY A 120 0.52 -13.33 3.30
CA GLY A 120 1.85 -13.86 3.61
C GLY A 120 2.72 -13.02 4.56
N ASN A 121 3.99 -13.38 4.65
CA ASN A 121 5.02 -12.68 5.41
C ASN A 121 5.91 -11.85 4.47
N CYS A 122 5.30 -10.87 3.81
CA CYS A 122 5.95 -9.95 2.91
C CYS A 122 5.42 -8.53 3.16
N ILE A 123 5.95 -7.57 2.41
CA ILE A 123 5.41 -6.22 2.31
C ILE A 123 4.02 -6.29 1.69
N ARG A 124 3.08 -5.54 2.26
CA ARG A 124 1.68 -5.44 1.82
C ARG A 124 1.50 -4.17 1.00
N ASN A 125 0.29 -4.01 0.46
CA ASN A 125 -0.14 -2.78 -0.21
C ASN A 125 0.31 -1.51 0.53
N VAL A 126 0.95 -0.61 -0.23
CA VAL A 126 1.26 0.76 0.18
C VAL A 126 -0.04 1.55 0.10
N THR A 127 -0.44 2.13 1.22
CA THR A 127 -1.72 2.85 1.36
C THR A 127 -1.48 4.33 1.50
N THR A 128 -2.34 5.15 0.90
CA THR A 128 -2.32 6.61 1.05
C THR A 128 -3.69 7.13 1.48
N ASP A 129 -3.86 8.44 1.64
CA ASP A 129 -5.15 9.00 2.00
C ASP A 129 -6.08 9.11 0.76
N GLN A 130 -7.38 9.20 1.02
CA GLN A 130 -8.41 9.20 -0.02
C GLN A 130 -8.43 10.46 -0.90
N PHE A 131 -7.71 11.52 -0.50
CA PHE A 131 -7.67 12.79 -1.23
C PHE A 131 -6.31 13.03 -1.91
N ALA A 132 -5.45 12.01 -1.95
CA ALA A 132 -4.12 12.10 -2.52
C ALA A 132 -4.11 12.69 -3.95
N GLY A 133 -3.36 13.78 -4.12
CA GLY A 133 -3.23 14.59 -5.34
C GLY A 133 -4.37 15.58 -5.59
N ALA A 134 -5.29 15.76 -4.64
CA ALA A 134 -6.44 16.65 -4.79
C ALA A 134 -6.62 17.60 -3.59
N ALA A 135 -6.01 17.34 -2.44
CA ALA A 135 -6.28 18.13 -1.24
C ALA A 135 -5.44 19.41 -1.18
N ALA A 136 -6.05 20.50 -0.74
CA ALA A 136 -5.42 21.82 -0.70
C ALA A 136 -4.22 21.94 0.26
N ASP A 137 -4.15 21.08 1.26
CA ASP A 137 -3.11 21.04 2.30
C ASP A 137 -1.97 20.07 1.97
N GLU A 138 -1.98 19.41 0.81
CA GLU A 138 -0.88 18.53 0.39
C GLU A 138 0.39 19.33 0.10
N ILE A 139 1.51 18.87 0.67
CA ILE A 139 2.86 19.33 0.35
C ILE A 139 3.31 18.72 -0.99
N ILE A 140 2.96 17.45 -1.21
CA ILE A 140 3.30 16.68 -2.40
C ILE A 140 2.23 15.62 -2.64
N ASP A 141 1.91 15.31 -3.90
CA ASP A 141 1.10 14.13 -4.24
C ASP A 141 1.89 12.87 -3.84
N PRO A 142 1.39 12.05 -2.90
CA PRO A 142 2.12 10.89 -2.42
C PRO A 142 2.04 9.68 -3.37
N ARG A 143 1.19 9.71 -4.41
CA ARG A 143 0.92 8.55 -5.28
C ARG A 143 2.13 8.13 -6.13
N PRO A 144 2.92 9.03 -6.75
CA PRO A 144 4.15 8.64 -7.45
C PRO A 144 5.14 7.91 -6.53
N VAL A 145 5.34 8.42 -5.31
CA VAL A 145 6.22 7.77 -4.32
C VAL A 145 5.62 6.43 -3.90
N ALA A 146 4.32 6.34 -3.65
CA ALA A 146 3.66 5.08 -3.32
C ALA A 146 3.80 4.01 -4.44
N GLU A 147 3.77 4.42 -5.70
CA GLU A 147 4.00 3.56 -6.86
C GLU A 147 5.46 3.07 -6.92
N ILE A 148 6.44 3.95 -6.70
CA ILE A 148 7.86 3.57 -6.57
C ILE A 148 8.03 2.51 -5.47
N LEU A 149 7.44 2.75 -4.29
CA LEU A 149 7.50 1.80 -3.17
C LEU A 149 6.80 0.48 -3.50
N ARG A 150 5.70 0.51 -4.26
CA ARG A 150 5.02 -0.71 -4.74
C ARG A 150 5.93 -1.50 -5.67
N GLN A 151 6.58 -0.86 -6.64
CA GLN A 151 7.47 -1.52 -7.59
C GLN A 151 8.68 -2.13 -6.89
N TRP A 152 9.37 -1.36 -6.04
CA TRP A 152 10.49 -1.85 -5.24
C TRP A 152 10.12 -3.05 -4.35
N SER A 153 8.97 -2.99 -3.68
CA SER A 153 8.56 -4.06 -2.76
C SER A 153 8.04 -5.33 -3.47
N SER A 154 7.70 -5.22 -4.76
CA SER A 154 7.11 -6.31 -5.53
C SER A 154 8.12 -7.42 -5.80
N LEU A 155 7.93 -8.57 -5.15
CA LEU A 155 8.85 -9.72 -5.20
C LEU A 155 10.31 -9.38 -4.91
N HIS A 156 10.55 -8.42 -4.00
CA HIS A 156 11.90 -8.08 -3.58
C HIS A 156 12.65 -9.34 -3.11
N PRO A 157 13.82 -9.67 -3.71
CA PRO A 157 14.53 -10.92 -3.42
C PRO A 157 14.84 -11.13 -1.94
N GLU A 158 15.17 -10.04 -1.24
CA GLU A 158 15.52 -10.09 0.18
C GLU A 158 14.28 -10.09 1.10
N PHE A 159 13.15 -9.49 0.68
CA PHE A 159 11.99 -9.25 1.55
C PHE A 159 10.78 -10.11 1.22
N SER A 160 10.97 -11.15 0.41
CA SER A 160 9.93 -12.13 0.11
C SER A 160 9.62 -13.07 1.29
N TYR A 161 10.50 -13.16 2.28
CA TYR A 161 10.35 -14.03 3.47
C TYR A 161 10.66 -13.32 4.79
N LEU A 162 9.92 -12.26 5.05
CA LEU A 162 10.06 -11.49 6.29
C LEU A 162 9.66 -12.31 7.52
N PRO A 163 10.07 -11.88 8.73
CA PRO A 163 9.60 -12.49 9.96
C PRO A 163 8.07 -12.50 10.08
N ARG A 164 7.40 -11.44 9.63
CA ARG A 164 5.93 -11.32 9.58
C ARG A 164 5.48 -10.28 8.54
N LYS A 165 4.16 -10.17 8.33
CA LYS A 165 3.53 -9.15 7.46
C LYS A 165 4.07 -7.75 7.74
N PHE A 166 4.34 -6.98 6.68
CA PHE A 166 4.87 -5.62 6.78
C PHE A 166 3.98 -4.62 6.03
N LYS A 167 3.70 -3.47 6.63
CA LYS A 167 2.71 -2.50 6.15
C LYS A 167 3.35 -1.12 6.06
N ILE A 168 3.19 -0.48 4.91
CA ILE A 168 3.62 0.89 4.67
C ILE A 168 2.37 1.76 4.45
N ALA A 169 2.35 2.96 5.00
CA ALA A 169 1.41 4.01 4.64
C ALA A 169 2.11 5.35 4.45
N ILE A 170 1.55 6.19 3.59
CA ILE A 170 2.13 7.47 3.17
C ILE A 170 1.04 8.54 3.08
N THR A 171 1.31 9.73 3.60
CA THR A 171 0.45 10.91 3.46
C THR A 171 1.25 12.07 2.90
N GLY A 172 0.71 12.73 1.87
CA GLY A 172 1.29 13.92 1.26
C GLY A 172 1.06 15.20 2.06
N ALA A 173 0.25 15.13 3.13
CA ALA A 173 -0.22 16.28 3.88
C ALA A 173 0.23 16.27 5.36
N PRO A 174 0.29 17.45 6.02
CA PRO A 174 0.49 17.56 7.46
C PRO A 174 -0.60 16.88 8.30
N GLN A 175 -1.82 16.75 7.75
CA GLN A 175 -2.89 16.01 8.40
C GLN A 175 -2.78 14.50 8.09
N ASP A 176 -2.65 13.66 9.13
CA ASP A 176 -2.62 12.20 8.98
C ASP A 176 -4.03 11.63 8.70
N ARG A 177 -4.41 11.59 7.42
CA ARG A 177 -5.63 10.94 6.95
C ARG A 177 -5.44 9.45 6.62
N ALA A 178 -4.19 9.01 6.43
CA ALA A 178 -3.83 7.62 6.10
C ALA A 178 -3.62 6.73 7.34
N ALA A 179 -3.70 7.30 8.55
CA ALA A 179 -3.42 6.66 9.83
C ALA A 179 -2.02 6.02 9.86
N ILE A 180 -1.02 6.77 9.39
CA ILE A 180 0.34 6.27 9.14
C ILE A 180 0.99 5.71 10.41
N ARG A 181 0.66 6.24 11.59
CA ARG A 181 1.26 5.81 12.86
C ARG A 181 0.81 4.43 13.32
N PHE A 182 -0.13 3.80 12.62
CA PHE A 182 -0.55 2.41 12.86
C PHE A 182 0.03 1.41 11.86
N HIS A 183 1.02 1.83 11.07
CA HIS A 183 1.71 1.02 10.09
C HIS A 183 3.08 0.58 10.58
N ASP A 184 3.64 -0.46 9.96
CA ASP A 184 4.98 -0.92 10.31
C ASP A 184 6.02 0.18 9.93
N ILE A 185 5.79 0.86 8.80
CA ILE A 185 6.36 2.17 8.45
C ILE A 185 5.24 3.15 8.11
N GLY A 186 5.29 4.34 8.68
CA GLY A 186 4.45 5.48 8.32
C GLY A 186 5.30 6.62 7.76
N LEU A 187 4.85 7.23 6.66
CA LEU A 187 5.54 8.30 5.96
C LEU A 187 4.65 9.54 5.92
N GLN A 188 5.18 10.67 6.35
CA GLN A 188 4.48 11.96 6.29
C GLN A 188 5.35 12.96 5.55
N ALA A 189 4.79 13.61 4.53
CA ALA A 189 5.49 14.66 3.81
C ALA A 189 5.91 15.78 4.77
N ALA A 190 7.12 16.28 4.60
CA ALA A 190 7.71 17.33 5.41
C ALA A 190 8.50 18.30 4.55
N VAL A 191 8.66 19.52 5.03
CA VAL A 191 9.49 20.56 4.41
C VAL A 191 10.55 20.99 5.41
N ASN A 192 11.82 20.99 5.02
CA ASN A 192 12.89 21.45 5.91
C ASN A 192 13.02 22.97 5.92
N GLY A 193 13.96 23.49 6.73
CA GLY A 193 14.20 24.95 6.85
C GLY A 193 14.68 25.63 5.55
N ALA A 194 15.15 24.86 4.56
CA ALA A 194 15.56 25.36 3.24
C ALA A 194 14.42 25.30 2.21
N GLY A 195 13.25 24.78 2.56
CA GLY A 195 12.12 24.63 1.65
C GLY A 195 12.13 23.33 0.82
N GLU A 196 13.02 22.39 1.13
CA GLU A 196 13.13 21.12 0.41
C GLU A 196 12.09 20.12 0.92
N ILE A 197 11.50 19.36 0.01
CA ILE A 197 10.50 18.33 0.33
C ILE A 197 11.20 17.01 0.70
N GLY A 198 10.76 16.43 1.81
CA GLY A 198 11.19 15.13 2.30
C GLY A 198 10.10 14.45 3.11
N TRP A 199 10.51 13.55 4.00
CA TRP A 199 9.61 12.69 4.74
C TRP A 199 10.00 12.57 6.21
N GLU A 200 9.04 12.76 7.10
CA GLU A 200 9.11 12.15 8.43
C GLU A 200 8.88 10.65 8.29
N VAL A 201 9.73 9.86 8.94
CA VAL A 201 9.66 8.40 8.94
C VAL A 201 9.31 7.91 10.34
N TRP A 202 8.21 7.18 10.42
CA TRP A 202 7.68 6.57 11.63
C TRP A 202 7.80 5.06 11.54
N VAL A 203 8.19 4.38 12.61
CA VAL A 203 8.42 2.92 12.61
C VAL A 203 7.75 2.22 13.80
N GLY A 204 7.29 0.98 13.58
CA GLY A 204 6.86 0.11 14.68
C GLY A 204 5.42 0.34 15.14
N GLY A 205 4.51 0.74 14.25
CA GLY A 205 3.08 0.82 14.54
C GLY A 205 2.33 -0.49 14.33
N GLY A 206 1.13 -0.58 14.89
CA GLY A 206 0.14 -1.59 14.48
C GLY A 206 -0.91 -1.97 15.51
N LEU A 207 -2.17 -2.00 15.08
CA LEU A 207 -3.38 -2.33 15.84
C LEU A 207 -3.64 -3.84 16.05
N GLY A 208 -2.58 -4.67 16.07
CA GLY A 208 -2.74 -6.10 16.36
C GLY A 208 -3.10 -6.35 17.83
N ARG A 209 -2.95 -7.61 18.29
CA ARG A 209 -3.22 -8.02 19.68
C ARG A 209 -2.66 -7.06 20.75
N THR A 210 -1.44 -6.56 20.52
CA THR A 210 -0.82 -5.52 21.36
C THR A 210 -0.76 -4.23 20.54
N PRO A 211 -1.73 -3.31 20.63
CA PRO A 211 -1.70 -2.08 19.85
C PRO A 211 -0.49 -1.22 20.24
N MET A 212 0.21 -0.69 19.24
CA MET A 212 1.36 0.21 19.43
C MET A 212 1.29 1.32 18.39
N ILE A 213 1.62 2.54 18.81
CA ILE A 213 1.79 3.71 17.96
C ILE A 213 3.23 3.71 17.47
N ALA A 214 3.44 3.94 16.17
CA ALA A 214 4.76 4.07 15.58
C ALA A 214 5.53 5.23 16.23
N LYS A 215 6.85 5.08 16.33
CA LYS A 215 7.77 6.08 16.86
C LYS A 215 8.46 6.80 15.70
N LEU A 216 8.66 8.10 15.82
CA LEU A 216 9.42 8.90 14.85
C LEU A 216 10.89 8.45 14.91
N ILE A 217 11.39 7.82 13.85
CA ILE A 217 12.80 7.37 13.77
C ILE A 217 13.68 8.44 13.13
N ASN A 218 13.14 9.16 12.14
CA ASN A 218 13.81 10.26 11.46
C ASN A 218 12.79 11.35 11.11
N SER A 219 13.10 12.59 11.49
CA SER A 219 12.23 13.76 11.27
C SER A 219 12.31 14.29 9.84
N PHE A 220 13.36 13.95 9.08
CA PHE A 220 13.49 14.40 7.71
C PHE A 220 14.44 13.49 6.91
N VAL A 221 13.86 12.73 5.99
CA VAL A 221 14.60 12.00 4.94
C VAL A 221 14.30 12.67 3.60
N PRO A 222 15.32 13.18 2.87
CA PRO A 222 15.11 13.73 1.53
C PRO A 222 14.41 12.74 0.62
N ASN A 223 13.54 13.22 -0.27
CA ASN A 223 12.74 12.36 -1.15
C ASN A 223 13.61 11.39 -1.97
N GLU A 224 14.75 11.85 -2.48
CA GLU A 224 15.73 11.05 -3.23
C GLU A 224 16.36 9.89 -2.44
N HIS A 225 16.37 9.97 -1.11
CA HIS A 225 16.98 8.99 -0.23
C HIS A 225 15.96 8.11 0.49
N LEU A 226 14.66 8.36 0.28
CA LEU A 226 13.60 7.65 0.97
C LEU A 226 13.70 6.14 0.75
N LEU A 227 13.86 5.69 -0.50
CA LEU A 227 13.90 4.26 -0.83
C LEU A 227 15.05 3.54 -0.12
N ALA A 228 16.24 4.15 -0.11
CA ALA A 228 17.42 3.67 0.60
C ALA A 228 17.18 3.60 2.11
N TYR A 229 16.51 4.60 2.69
CA TYR A 229 16.18 4.59 4.12
C TYR A 229 15.18 3.48 4.48
N LEU A 230 14.18 3.23 3.63
CA LEU A 230 13.22 2.14 3.85
C LEU A 230 13.89 0.78 3.70
N GLU A 231 14.77 0.60 2.72
CA GLU A 231 15.62 -0.58 2.57
C GLU A 231 16.38 -0.87 3.87
N SER A 232 17.02 0.13 4.46
CA SER A 232 17.74 -0.02 5.73
C SER A 232 16.85 -0.47 6.88
N ILE A 233 15.65 0.10 7.03
CA ILE A 233 14.67 -0.36 8.03
C ILE A 233 14.29 -1.83 7.77
N MET A 234 14.08 -2.20 6.50
CA MET A 234 13.73 -3.55 6.11
C MET A 234 14.85 -4.55 6.39
N ARG A 235 16.12 -4.20 6.10
CA ARG A 235 17.31 -5.02 6.37
C ARG A 235 17.46 -5.28 7.87
N VAL A 236 17.35 -4.24 8.69
CA VAL A 236 17.38 -4.35 10.15
C VAL A 236 16.26 -5.27 10.65
N TYR A 237 15.02 -5.07 10.19
CA TYR A 237 13.91 -5.95 10.57
C TYR A 237 14.09 -7.39 10.08
N ASN A 238 14.62 -7.59 8.88
CA ASN A 238 14.84 -8.91 8.32
C ASN A 238 15.92 -9.69 9.10
N ARG A 239 16.98 -9.00 9.52
CA ARG A 239 18.11 -9.54 10.29
C ARG A 239 17.72 -9.87 11.74
N TYR A 240 17.12 -8.91 12.45
CA TYR A 240 16.90 -9.02 13.90
C TYR A 240 15.47 -9.42 14.29
N GLY A 241 14.52 -9.42 13.34
CA GLY A 241 13.15 -9.80 13.61
C GLY A 241 13.00 -11.28 13.98
N ARG A 242 12.30 -11.54 15.08
CA ARG A 242 11.99 -12.88 15.61
C ARG A 242 11.20 -13.74 14.62
N ARG A 243 11.58 -15.01 14.50
CA ARG A 243 10.88 -16.03 13.69
C ARG A 243 10.38 -17.23 14.51
N ASP A 244 10.77 -17.31 15.78
CA ASP A 244 10.41 -18.37 16.73
C ASP A 244 8.95 -18.26 17.22
N ASN A 245 8.44 -17.04 17.39
CA ASN A 245 7.09 -16.80 17.87
C ASN A 245 6.34 -15.80 16.97
N LYS A 246 5.36 -16.30 16.20
CA LYS A 246 4.56 -15.48 15.26
C LYS A 246 3.81 -14.31 15.91
N TYR A 247 3.55 -14.36 17.22
CA TYR A 247 2.89 -13.28 17.96
C TYR A 247 3.87 -12.17 18.39
N LYS A 248 5.17 -12.47 18.42
CA LYS A 248 6.26 -11.53 18.72
C LYS A 248 7.09 -11.14 17.48
N ALA A 249 6.81 -11.70 16.31
CA ALA A 249 7.58 -11.53 15.07
C ALA A 249 7.40 -10.19 14.33
N ARG A 250 6.71 -9.20 14.89
CA ARG A 250 6.39 -7.93 14.21
C ARG A 250 7.42 -6.84 14.53
N ILE A 251 7.73 -5.94 13.58
CA ILE A 251 8.71 -4.86 13.80
C ILE A 251 8.38 -3.98 15.02
N LYS A 252 7.09 -3.74 15.31
CA LYS A 252 6.69 -3.03 16.54
C LYS A 252 7.20 -3.68 17.83
N ILE A 253 7.31 -5.01 17.84
CA ILE A 253 7.85 -5.76 18.99
C ILE A 253 9.36 -5.58 19.03
N LEU A 254 10.04 -5.70 17.89
CA LEU A 254 11.49 -5.43 17.79
C LEU A 254 11.83 -4.01 18.29
N VAL A 255 11.13 -2.98 17.80
CA VAL A 255 11.32 -1.58 18.22
C VAL A 255 10.99 -1.36 19.70
N HIS A 256 10.07 -2.15 20.27
CA HIS A 256 9.73 -2.08 21.68
C HIS A 256 10.78 -2.76 22.57
N GLU A 257 11.25 -3.96 22.17
CA GLU A 257 12.21 -4.77 22.94
C GLU A 257 13.63 -4.18 22.87
N GLU A 258 14.10 -3.73 21.69
CA GLU A 258 15.46 -3.19 21.49
C GLU A 258 15.60 -1.71 21.85
N GLY A 259 14.49 -0.97 21.82
CA GLY A 259 14.48 0.48 21.97
C GLY A 259 14.71 1.25 20.66
N LEU A 260 14.16 2.47 20.61
CA LEU A 260 14.19 3.29 19.38
C LEU A 260 15.61 3.71 19.00
N GLU A 261 16.42 4.14 19.96
CA GLU A 261 17.78 4.62 19.69
C GLU A 261 18.69 3.50 19.13
N THR A 262 18.56 2.28 19.66
CA THR A 262 19.28 1.10 19.15
C THR A 262 18.90 0.82 17.71
N ILE A 263 17.59 0.76 17.42
CA ILE A 263 17.10 0.52 16.06
C ILE A 263 17.51 1.65 15.13
N LYS A 264 17.44 2.91 15.57
CA LYS A 264 17.90 4.07 14.80
C LYS A 264 19.38 3.94 14.46
N GLY A 265 20.24 3.65 15.42
CA GLY A 265 21.67 3.45 15.16
C GLY A 265 21.96 2.36 14.12
N GLN A 266 21.24 1.24 14.18
CA GLN A 266 21.34 0.16 13.19
C GLN A 266 20.85 0.58 11.80
N VAL A 267 19.73 1.30 11.73
CA VAL A 267 19.18 1.81 10.46
C VAL A 267 20.10 2.84 9.83
N GLU A 268 20.63 3.78 10.60
CA GLU A 268 21.58 4.79 10.11
C GLU A 268 22.88 4.15 9.62
N ALA A 269 23.37 3.11 10.29
CA ALA A 269 24.55 2.36 9.85
C ALA A 269 24.31 1.66 8.50
N GLU A 270 23.19 0.96 8.34
CA GLU A 270 22.81 0.36 7.04
C GLU A 270 22.60 1.44 5.97
N PHE A 271 21.94 2.55 6.32
CA PHE A 271 21.68 3.67 5.41
C PHE A 271 22.96 4.34 4.90
N ALA A 272 23.98 4.49 5.75
CA ALA A 272 25.27 5.04 5.37
C ALA A 272 25.96 4.22 4.26
N GLU A 273 25.77 2.89 4.25
CA GLU A 273 26.35 1.97 3.26
C GLU A 273 25.56 1.95 1.93
N VAL A 274 24.23 2.07 1.98
CA VAL A 274 23.38 1.90 0.78
C VAL A 274 22.98 3.22 0.10
N ARG A 275 23.08 4.35 0.81
CA ARG A 275 22.73 5.67 0.24
C ARG A 275 23.65 6.02 -0.93
N GLY A 276 23.09 6.60 -2.00
CA GLY A 276 23.83 6.97 -3.21
C GLY A 276 24.20 5.78 -4.13
N GLY A 277 23.78 4.56 -3.79
CA GLY A 277 23.89 3.39 -4.66
C GLY A 277 22.70 3.23 -5.62
N VAL A 278 22.39 2.00 -6.00
CA VAL A 278 21.31 1.64 -6.94
C VAL A 278 19.89 2.04 -6.51
N LEU A 279 19.71 2.45 -5.24
CA LEU A 279 18.44 2.91 -4.68
C LEU A 279 18.22 4.42 -4.86
N ALA A 280 19.21 5.15 -5.37
CA ALA A 280 19.03 6.50 -5.89
C ALA A 280 18.47 6.39 -7.31
N LEU A 281 17.15 6.52 -7.45
CA LEU A 281 16.49 6.40 -8.74
C LEU A 281 16.91 7.56 -9.66
N PRO A 282 17.16 7.30 -10.96
CA PRO A 282 17.36 8.35 -11.94
C PRO A 282 16.15 9.28 -11.98
N SER A 283 16.38 10.60 -12.14
CA SER A 283 15.30 11.58 -12.22
C SER A 283 14.31 11.26 -13.34
N GLU A 284 14.81 10.78 -14.49
CA GLU A 284 13.98 10.36 -15.62
C GLU A 284 12.95 9.28 -15.25
N GLU A 285 13.30 8.35 -14.35
CA GLU A 285 12.41 7.27 -13.92
C GLU A 285 11.35 7.79 -12.94
N VAL A 286 11.74 8.72 -12.06
CA VAL A 286 10.81 9.42 -11.17
C VAL A 286 9.81 10.25 -11.98
N ASP A 287 10.29 10.96 -13.00
CA ASP A 287 9.48 11.79 -13.89
C ASP A 287 8.51 10.92 -14.72
N ARG A 288 9.00 9.79 -15.24
CA ARG A 288 8.17 8.80 -15.98
C ARG A 288 7.01 8.31 -15.13
N ILE A 289 7.26 7.90 -13.88
CA ILE A 289 6.20 7.44 -12.97
C ILE A 289 5.26 8.59 -12.62
N SER A 290 5.80 9.78 -12.33
CA SER A 290 5.02 10.96 -11.95
C SER A 290 4.08 11.42 -13.04
N ALA A 291 4.48 11.33 -14.31
CA ALA A 291 3.64 11.69 -15.46
C ALA A 291 2.33 10.90 -15.52
N TYR A 292 2.29 9.67 -15.02
CA TYR A 292 1.05 8.89 -14.94
C TYR A 292 0.04 9.45 -13.94
N PHE A 293 0.46 10.29 -13.00
CA PHE A 293 -0.40 10.89 -11.98
C PHE A 293 -0.74 12.36 -12.27
N ALA A 294 -0.44 12.83 -13.49
CA ALA A 294 -0.83 14.16 -13.94
C ALA A 294 -2.33 14.42 -13.69
N LEU A 295 -2.60 15.62 -13.18
CA LEU A 295 -3.95 16.08 -12.92
C LEU A 295 -4.71 16.33 -14.23
N PRO A 296 -6.04 16.16 -14.24
CA PRO A 296 -6.84 16.56 -15.39
C PRO A 296 -6.80 18.09 -15.55
N ASP A 297 -7.07 18.56 -16.77
CA ASP A 297 -7.30 19.98 -17.01
C ASP A 297 -8.62 20.39 -16.35
N PHE A 298 -8.52 21.08 -15.22
CA PHE A 298 -9.69 21.61 -14.52
C PHE A 298 -10.16 22.87 -15.25
N ALA A 299 -11.48 22.95 -15.50
CA ALA A 299 -12.07 24.18 -16.00
C ALA A 299 -11.95 25.28 -14.94
N ALA A 300 -11.50 26.47 -15.36
CA ALA A 300 -11.48 27.63 -14.47
C ALA A 300 -12.92 27.99 -14.08
N GLN A 301 -13.25 27.81 -12.80
CA GLN A 301 -14.53 28.22 -12.24
C GLN A 301 -14.37 29.46 -11.37
N THR A 302 -15.46 30.22 -11.22
CA THR A 302 -15.46 31.37 -10.32
C THR A 302 -15.55 30.82 -8.91
N LEU A 303 -14.51 31.07 -8.09
CA LEU A 303 -14.42 30.63 -6.71
C LEU A 303 -15.75 30.86 -5.97
N THR A 304 -16.50 29.79 -5.76
CA THR A 304 -17.76 29.85 -5.03
C THR A 304 -17.50 29.34 -3.62
N LYS A 305 -17.24 30.27 -2.69
CA LYS A 305 -17.07 29.92 -1.28
C LYS A 305 -18.44 29.66 -0.66
N ILE A 306 -18.71 28.41 -0.30
CA ILE A 306 -19.89 28.05 0.49
C ILE A 306 -19.64 28.48 1.94
N ASP A 307 -20.54 29.29 2.49
CA ASP A 307 -20.53 29.63 3.92
C ASP A 307 -21.25 28.53 4.70
N VAL A 308 -20.48 27.51 5.12
CA VAL A 308 -21.01 26.35 5.86
C VAL A 308 -21.73 26.78 7.14
N ALA A 309 -21.30 27.85 7.81
CA ALA A 309 -21.93 28.32 9.03
C ALA A 309 -23.32 28.90 8.74
N TYR A 310 -23.44 29.71 7.69
CA TYR A 310 -24.72 30.23 7.23
C TYR A 310 -25.66 29.12 6.77
N GLU A 311 -25.19 28.19 5.93
CA GLU A 311 -25.98 27.06 5.45
C GLU A 311 -26.46 26.16 6.61
N SER A 312 -25.62 25.96 7.63
CA SER A 312 -25.99 25.18 8.83
C SER A 312 -27.07 25.85 9.67
N ILE A 313 -27.19 27.18 9.63
CA ILE A 313 -28.27 27.91 10.31
C ILE A 313 -29.59 27.75 9.55
N ILE A 314 -29.55 27.81 8.22
CA ILE A 314 -30.74 27.69 7.38
C ILE A 314 -31.26 26.25 7.34
N ASP A 315 -30.36 25.30 7.10
CA ASP A 315 -30.66 23.87 7.05
C ASP A 315 -29.59 23.09 7.84
N PRO A 316 -29.88 22.72 9.10
CA PRO A 316 -28.95 21.94 9.91
C PRO A 316 -28.60 20.56 9.33
N ALA A 317 -29.46 19.95 8.51
CA ALA A 317 -29.16 18.67 7.88
C ALA A 317 -28.18 18.85 6.72
N TYR A 318 -28.38 19.87 5.88
CA TYR A 318 -27.44 20.23 4.82
C TYR A 318 -26.12 20.74 5.37
N GLY A 319 -26.13 21.53 6.44
CA GLY A 319 -24.93 21.98 7.15
C GLY A 319 -24.07 20.82 7.65
N ARG A 320 -24.69 19.81 8.30
CA ARG A 320 -23.99 18.57 8.68
C ARG A 320 -23.45 17.81 7.47
N TRP A 321 -24.20 17.79 6.37
CA TRP A 321 -23.70 17.17 5.14
C TRP A 321 -22.46 17.90 4.62
N LEU A 322 -22.49 19.23 4.52
CA LEU A 322 -21.36 20.06 4.09
C LEU A 322 -20.13 19.80 4.97
N ASP A 323 -20.28 19.92 6.28
CA ASP A 323 -19.21 19.75 7.27
C ASP A 323 -18.49 18.40 7.17
N ASN A 324 -19.20 17.35 6.75
CA ASN A 324 -18.64 15.99 6.66
C ASN A 324 -18.24 15.56 5.24
N ASN A 325 -18.71 16.24 4.19
CA ASN A 325 -18.57 15.76 2.80
C ASN A 325 -17.78 16.70 1.89
N ILE A 326 -17.47 17.93 2.30
CA ILE A 326 -16.62 18.84 1.51
C ILE A 326 -15.19 18.85 2.05
N ASN A 327 -14.23 18.93 1.14
CA ASN A 327 -12.82 19.12 1.47
C ASN A 327 -12.25 20.15 0.50
N ALA A 328 -11.35 21.00 0.98
CA ALA A 328 -10.71 22.00 0.12
C ALA A 328 -9.84 21.30 -0.93
N HIS A 329 -10.02 21.67 -2.18
CA HIS A 329 -9.31 21.12 -3.32
C HIS A 329 -8.07 21.97 -3.65
N ALA A 330 -6.98 21.36 -4.10
CA ALA A 330 -5.73 22.04 -4.45
C ALA A 330 -5.89 23.02 -5.63
N GLN A 331 -6.74 22.66 -6.59
CA GLN A 331 -7.13 23.54 -7.69
C GLN A 331 -8.30 24.42 -7.26
N PRO A 332 -8.18 25.76 -7.31
CA PRO A 332 -9.27 26.68 -7.05
C PRO A 332 -10.45 26.44 -8.00
N GLY A 333 -11.68 26.52 -7.48
CA GLY A 333 -12.93 26.37 -8.23
C GLY A 333 -14.11 26.98 -7.50
#